data_AF-A0A7V8EFY1-F1
#
_entry.id   AF-A0A7V8EFY1-F1
#
_cell.length_a   1.000
_cell.length_b   1.000
_cell.length_c   1.000
_cell.angle_alpha   90.00
_cell.angle_beta   90.00
_cell.angle_gamma   90.00
#
_symmetry.space_group_name_H-M   'P 1'
#
loop_
_entity.id
_entity.type
_entity.pdbx_description
1 polymer ?
#
loop_
_entity_poly.entity_id
_entity_poly.type
_entity_poly.pdbx_seq_one_letter_code
_entity_poly.pdbx_strand_id
1 'polypeptide(L)'
;MEEATATAGMDSWPVPVEIHAGNEKLVKLSDLSNSYKVRAWGEIRTNAPALAQLLKETELKQIVEFFSASIYIEAHHAPCLPHERLRGRKA
;
A
#
# COMPACT_ATOMS: atom_id res chain seq x y z
N MET A 1 34.34 -27.89 -25.46
CA MET A 1 34.46 -27.93 -23.99
C MET A 1 33.32 -27.08 -23.45
N GLU A 2 32.58 -27.66 -22.53
CA GLU A 2 31.16 -27.40 -22.25
C GLU A 2 30.82 -26.06 -21.58
N GLU A 3 29.57 -25.70 -21.83
CA GLU A 3 28.60 -24.80 -21.20
C GLU A 3 28.78 -24.49 -19.70
N ALA A 4 28.45 -23.24 -19.31
CA ALA A 4 27.61 -22.97 -18.13
C ALA A 4 27.11 -21.51 -18.16
N THR A 5 25.93 -21.31 -18.73
CA THR A 5 25.04 -20.19 -18.40
C THR A 5 24.61 -20.30 -16.94
N ALA A 6 25.24 -19.56 -16.03
CA ALA A 6 24.76 -19.42 -14.66
C ALA A 6 23.73 -18.29 -14.55
N THR A 7 22.55 -18.52 -15.13
CA THR A 7 21.30 -18.01 -14.57
C THR A 7 20.93 -18.84 -13.34
N ALA A 8 20.24 -18.22 -12.38
CA ALA A 8 19.64 -18.78 -11.15
C ALA A 8 20.47 -18.57 -9.87
N GLY A 9 19.81 -17.97 -8.87
CA GLY A 9 20.39 -17.75 -7.54
C GLY A 9 19.93 -16.50 -6.79
N MET A 10 18.99 -15.71 -7.30
CA MET A 10 18.22 -14.76 -6.47
C MET A 10 16.95 -15.44 -5.97
N ASP A 11 17.11 -16.64 -5.41
CA ASP A 11 16.02 -17.44 -4.88
C ASP A 11 15.63 -16.93 -3.50
N SER A 12 14.48 -16.24 -3.51
CA SER A 12 13.44 -16.31 -2.49
C SER A 12 13.93 -16.24 -1.03
N TRP A 13 14.21 -15.02 -0.56
CA TRP A 13 13.99 -14.77 0.85
C TRP A 13 12.48 -14.89 1.09
N PRO A 14 12.00 -15.75 2.01
CA PRO A 14 10.62 -15.67 2.46
C PRO A 14 10.50 -14.33 3.18
N VAL A 15 10.15 -13.28 2.45
CA VAL A 15 9.71 -12.04 3.07
C VAL A 15 8.49 -12.45 3.88
N PRO A 16 8.49 -12.32 5.21
CA PRO A 16 7.30 -12.53 6.00
C PRO A 16 6.29 -11.49 5.54
N VAL A 17 5.43 -11.90 4.60
CA VAL A 17 4.22 -11.17 4.28
C VAL A 17 3.32 -11.49 5.46
N GLU A 18 3.08 -10.51 6.33
CA GLU A 18 2.03 -10.64 7.32
C GLU A 18 0.70 -10.78 6.54
N ILE A 19 0.27 -12.03 6.36
CA ILE A 19 -1.03 -12.34 5.79
C ILE A 19 -2.02 -12.15 6.93
N HIS A 20 -2.50 -10.92 7.07
CA HIS A 20 -3.48 -10.60 8.07
C HIS A 20 -4.83 -11.26 7.69
N ALA A 21 -5.13 -12.36 8.37
CA ALA A 21 -6.24 -13.26 8.05
C ALA A 21 -7.62 -12.77 8.52
N GLY A 22 -7.76 -11.56 9.07
CA GLY A 22 -9.00 -11.12 9.71
C GLY A 22 -9.31 -9.65 9.55
N ASN A 23 -10.51 -9.33 9.06
CA ASN A 23 -11.25 -8.07 9.23
C ASN A 23 -10.49 -6.74 9.04
N GLU A 24 -9.36 -6.74 8.36
CA GLU A 24 -8.62 -5.52 8.10
C GLU A 24 -9.46 -4.60 7.24
N LYS A 25 -9.77 -3.46 7.83
CA LYS A 25 -10.46 -2.40 7.15
C LYS A 25 -9.38 -1.62 6.45
N LEU A 26 -9.30 -1.74 5.14
CA LEU A 26 -8.46 -0.87 4.33
C LEU A 26 -9.25 0.38 3.96
N VAL A 27 -8.54 1.48 3.79
CA VAL A 27 -9.08 2.73 3.28
C VAL A 27 -8.29 3.13 2.05
N LYS A 28 -9.00 3.54 0.99
CA LYS A 28 -8.39 3.99 -0.24
C LYS A 28 -7.99 5.46 -0.13
N LEU A 29 -6.74 5.74 -0.51
CA LEU A 29 -6.20 7.11 -0.57
C LEU A 29 -6.32 7.73 -1.97
N SER A 30 -6.38 6.90 -3.00
CA SER A 30 -6.62 7.36 -4.37
C SER A 30 -8.04 7.91 -4.54
N ASP A 31 -8.22 8.92 -5.40
CA ASP A 31 -9.52 9.51 -5.76
C ASP A 31 -10.32 10.17 -4.61
N LEU A 32 -9.69 10.42 -3.47
CA LEU A 32 -10.33 11.15 -2.37
C LEU A 32 -10.66 12.60 -2.75
N SER A 33 -11.79 13.10 -2.25
CA SER A 33 -12.11 14.54 -2.34
C SER A 33 -11.09 15.36 -1.53
N ASN A 34 -10.89 16.63 -1.91
CA ASN A 34 -9.89 17.49 -1.25
C ASN A 34 -10.09 17.62 0.27
N SER A 35 -11.34 17.62 0.74
CA SER A 35 -11.64 17.67 2.18
C SER A 35 -11.17 16.41 2.91
N TYR A 36 -11.37 15.23 2.34
CA TYR A 36 -10.90 13.96 2.92
C TYR A 36 -9.37 13.81 2.81
N LYS A 37 -8.76 14.26 1.71
CA LYS A 37 -7.30 14.23 1.53
C LYS A 37 -6.57 14.97 2.64
N VAL A 38 -6.98 16.21 2.94
CA VAL A 38 -6.31 17.03 3.96
C VAL A 38 -6.43 16.39 5.34
N ARG A 39 -7.61 15.85 5.67
CA ARG A 39 -7.85 15.20 6.98
C ARG A 39 -7.07 13.89 7.12
N ALA A 40 -7.18 13.00 6.14
CA ALA A 40 -6.45 11.74 6.11
C ALA A 40 -4.93 12.00 6.17
N TRP A 41 -4.45 13.01 5.45
CA TRP A 41 -3.04 13.38 5.48
C TRP A 41 -2.56 13.83 6.87
N GLY A 42 -3.38 14.61 7.59
CA GLY A 42 -3.09 15.01 8.97
C GLY A 42 -2.99 13.81 9.91
N GLU A 43 -3.93 12.88 9.79
CA GLU A 43 -3.98 11.65 10.60
C GLU A 43 -2.79 10.73 10.28
N ILE A 44 -2.52 10.44 9.00
CA ILE A 44 -1.40 9.59 8.58
C ILE A 44 -0.08 10.16 9.06
N ARG A 45 0.13 11.48 8.92
CA ARG A 45 1.37 12.13 9.38
C ARG A 45 1.57 12.01 10.89
N THR A 46 0.49 11.97 11.65
CA THR A 46 0.52 11.87 13.12
C THR A 46 0.69 10.42 13.57
N ASN A 47 -0.08 9.51 12.99
CA ASN A 47 -0.18 8.11 13.41
C ASN A 47 0.94 7.24 12.81
N ALA A 48 1.43 7.58 11.61
CA ALA A 48 2.42 6.80 10.87
C ALA A 48 3.34 7.70 10.03
N PRO A 49 4.31 8.40 10.66
CA PRO A 49 5.20 9.33 9.96
C PRO A 49 6.05 8.66 8.88
N ALA A 50 6.46 7.40 9.08
CA ALA A 50 7.19 6.63 8.07
C ALA A 50 6.33 6.35 6.83
N LEU A 51 5.06 6.01 7.01
CA LEU A 51 4.10 5.85 5.90
C LEU A 51 3.88 7.19 5.17
N ALA A 52 3.77 8.29 5.92
CA ALA A 52 3.65 9.62 5.32
C ALA A 52 4.89 10.00 4.49
N GLN A 53 6.08 9.54 4.87
CA GLN A 53 7.30 9.74 4.10
C GLN A 53 7.28 8.92 2.80
N LEU A 54 6.94 7.63 2.89
CA LEU A 54 6.82 6.73 1.75
C LEU A 54 5.83 7.27 0.70
N LEU A 55 4.66 7.74 1.14
CA LEU A 55 3.64 8.31 0.24
C LEU A 55 4.10 9.59 -0.51
N LYS A 56 5.20 10.22 -0.08
CA LYS A 56 5.78 11.37 -0.78
C LYS A 56 6.79 10.98 -1.84
N GLU A 57 7.35 9.79 -1.77
CA GLU A 57 8.43 9.34 -2.67
C GLU A 57 8.01 9.44 -4.13
N THR A 58 8.93 9.94 -4.94
CA THR A 58 8.66 10.21 -6.35
C THR A 58 8.51 8.90 -7.11
N GLU A 59 9.32 7.91 -6.77
CA GLU A 59 9.30 6.57 -7.36
C GLU A 59 7.95 5.90 -7.15
N LEU A 60 7.39 5.97 -5.93
CA LEU A 60 6.08 5.41 -5.64
C LEU A 60 4.98 6.10 -6.46
N LYS A 61 5.02 7.43 -6.58
CA LYS A 61 4.06 8.18 -7.39
C LYS A 61 4.14 7.80 -8.86
N GLN A 62 5.35 7.64 -9.40
CA GLN A 62 5.58 7.20 -10.78
C GLN A 62 5.02 5.80 -11.03
N ILE A 63 5.22 4.86 -10.10
CA ILE A 63 4.65 3.50 -10.18
C ILE A 63 3.12 3.57 -10.19
N VAL A 64 2.54 4.34 -9.27
CA VAL A 64 1.08 4.49 -9.16
C VAL A 64 0.48 5.09 -10.42
N GLU A 65 1.12 6.10 -11.01
CA GLU A 65 0.71 6.69 -12.28
C GLU A 65 0.86 5.71 -13.44
N PHE A 66 2.02 5.05 -13.55
CA PHE A 66 2.34 4.10 -14.62
C PHE A 66 1.34 2.94 -14.69
N PHE A 67 0.96 2.39 -13.54
CA PHE A 67 0.00 1.29 -13.45
C PHE A 67 -1.45 1.75 -13.28
N SER A 68 -1.71 3.07 -13.20
CA SER A 68 -3.02 3.61 -12.81
C SER A 68 -3.56 2.94 -11.53
N ALA A 69 -2.67 2.74 -10.57
CA ALA A 69 -2.94 1.96 -9.37
C ALA A 69 -3.75 2.75 -8.33
N SER A 70 -4.48 2.03 -7.50
CA SER A 70 -5.12 2.60 -6.31
C SER A 70 -4.29 2.28 -5.06
N ILE A 71 -4.02 3.29 -4.24
CA ILE A 71 -3.31 3.14 -2.98
C ILE A 71 -4.32 2.85 -1.88
N TYR A 72 -4.10 1.77 -1.14
CA TYR A 72 -4.84 1.40 0.05
C TYR A 72 -3.89 1.37 1.25
N ILE A 73 -4.37 1.83 2.39
CA ILE A 73 -3.66 1.74 3.67
C ILE A 73 -4.59 1.15 4.72
N GLU A 74 -4.03 0.73 5.84
CA GLU A 74 -4.83 0.28 6.98
C GLU A 74 -5.67 1.44 7.57
N ALA A 75 -6.94 1.18 7.86
CA ALA A 75 -7.88 2.18 8.36
C ALA A 75 -7.44 2.84 9.65
N HIS A 76 -6.67 2.14 10.48
CA HIS A 76 -6.21 2.67 11.76
C HIS A 76 -5.26 3.88 11.59
N HIS A 77 -4.62 4.03 10.42
CA HIS A 77 -3.79 5.18 10.07
C HIS A 77 -4.60 6.39 9.59
N ALA A 78 -5.80 6.19 9.03
CA ALA A 78 -6.70 7.23 8.57
C ALA A 78 -8.19 6.90 8.88
N PRO A 79 -8.57 6.86 10.16
CA PRO A 79 -9.92 6.47 10.58
C PRO A 79 -11.02 7.42 10.11
N CYS A 80 -10.67 8.63 9.63
CA CYS A 80 -11.64 9.54 9.02
C CYS A 80 -12.18 9.08 7.65
N LEU A 81 -11.56 8.06 7.04
CA LEU A 81 -11.95 7.57 5.72
C LEU A 81 -12.95 6.41 5.83
N PRO A 82 -13.90 6.30 4.88
CA PRO A 82 -14.80 5.16 4.84
C PRO A 82 -14.03 3.87 4.54
N HIS A 83 -14.30 2.82 5.33
CA HIS A 83 -13.72 1.51 5.11
C HIS A 83 -14.17 0.93 3.77
N GLU A 84 -13.22 0.56 2.92
CA GLU A 84 -13.52 -0.11 1.68
C GLU A 84 -13.55 -1.62 1.91
N ARG A 85 -14.66 -2.27 1.55
CA ARG A 85 -14.73 -3.73 1.59
C ARG A 85 -13.92 -4.26 0.41
N LEU A 86 -12.87 -5.03 0.69
CA LEU A 86 -12.12 -5.72 -0.36
C LEU A 86 -13.08 -6.55 -1.22
N ARG A 87 -13.20 -6.16 -2.50
CA ARG A 87 -14.06 -6.83 -3.47
C ARG A 87 -13.70 -8.32 -3.52
N GLY A 88 -14.67 -9.20 -3.27
CA GLY A 88 -14.49 -10.66 -3.35
C GLY A 88 -14.40 -11.39 -2.01
N ARG A 89 -14.31 -10.71 -0.86
CA ARG A 89 -14.47 -11.35 0.45
C ARG A 89 -15.97 -11.32 0.84
N LYS A 90 -16.64 -12.48 0.84
CA LYS A 90 -17.98 -12.61 1.46
C LYS A 90 -17.82 -12.35 2.96
N ALA A 91 -18.74 -11.56 3.49
CA ALA A 91 -18.85 -11.28 4.92
C ALA A 91 -19.11 -12.56 5.73
#